data_AF-A0A0C2NL37-F1
#
_entry.id   AF-A0A0C2NL37-F1
#
_cell.length_a   1.000
_cell.length_b   1.000
_cell.length_c   1.000
_cell.angle_alpha   90.00
_cell.angle_beta   90.00
_cell.angle_gamma   90.00
#
_symmetry.space_group_name_H-M   'P 1'
#
loop_
_entity.id
_entity.type
_entity.pdbx_description
1 polymer ?
#
loop_
_entity_poly.entity_id
_entity_poly.type
_entity_poly.pdbx_seq_one_letter_code
_entity_poly.pdbx_strand_id
1 'polypeptide(L)'
;MIESRTRCLTLSPSRRHNRKITVQTSFMRDKQNTLFDYYQVRRSSRLEAKSSKDDNKKDIYNRILNGIEEGLEARESPGKGRGVFTTKEFKTGDFVLEYYGDLIDRKAAIKREKSYELDNSGSLIGINIFSYSIDATLDKGRLGRLLNHSRTEFNLVSKIIEIRGIPRIVFYASKDIPKDVELCYDYGDRSKRSLKLYPWLRY
;
A
#
# COMPACT_ATOMS: atom_id res chain seq x y z
N MET A 1 51.15 -21.01 -32.90
CA MET A 1 52.24 -20.06 -33.17
C MET A 1 52.62 -19.42 -31.84
N ILE A 2 53.92 -19.55 -31.51
CA ILE A 2 54.71 -18.69 -30.61
C ILE A 2 54.34 -18.81 -29.13
N GLU A 3 54.98 -19.73 -28.38
CA GLU A 3 56.25 -19.53 -27.63
C GLU A 3 56.10 -18.45 -26.54
N SER A 4 56.50 -18.65 -25.29
CA SER A 4 57.87 -18.92 -24.86
C SER A 4 57.84 -19.22 -23.35
N ARG A 5 58.45 -20.30 -22.85
CA ARG A 5 59.79 -20.33 -22.19
C ARG A 5 59.81 -19.52 -20.85
N THR A 6 60.35 -19.96 -19.72
CA THR A 6 61.45 -20.92 -19.46
C THR A 6 61.63 -21.16 -17.95
N ARG A 7 62.07 -22.39 -17.60
CA ARG A 7 63.11 -22.79 -16.61
C ARG A 7 62.95 -22.40 -15.13
N CYS A 8 62.80 -23.41 -14.25
CA CYS A 8 63.87 -24.18 -13.56
C CYS A 8 64.62 -23.38 -12.50
N LEU A 9 64.64 -23.88 -11.25
CA LEU A 9 65.82 -24.52 -10.67
C LEU A 9 65.50 -25.15 -9.30
N THR A 10 66.07 -26.33 -9.14
CA THR A 10 66.11 -27.24 -7.99
C THR A 10 66.89 -26.67 -6.81
N LEU A 11 66.67 -27.16 -5.58
CA LEU A 11 67.74 -27.48 -4.62
C LEU A 11 67.28 -28.47 -3.54
N SER A 12 68.21 -29.33 -3.15
CA SER A 12 68.12 -30.64 -2.50
C SER A 12 68.13 -30.58 -0.96
N PRO A 13 67.97 -31.73 -0.26
CA PRO A 13 67.64 -31.80 1.16
C PRO A 13 68.88 -31.78 2.06
N SER A 14 68.78 -31.14 3.23
CA SER A 14 69.78 -31.27 4.30
C SER A 14 69.13 -31.80 5.58
N ARG A 15 69.58 -32.98 6.00
CA ARG A 15 69.32 -33.62 7.30
C ARG A 15 70.22 -33.00 8.36
N ARG A 16 69.73 -32.77 9.59
CA ARG A 16 70.42 -33.17 10.84
C ARG A 16 69.58 -32.95 12.12
N HIS A 17 69.41 -34.07 12.84
CA HIS A 17 69.55 -34.29 14.28
C HIS A 17 68.58 -33.68 15.32
N ASN A 18 67.76 -34.61 15.85
CA ASN A 18 67.20 -34.76 17.21
C ASN A 18 67.65 -33.77 18.31
N ARG A 19 66.67 -33.23 19.04
CA ARG A 19 66.48 -33.50 20.49
C ARG A 19 65.05 -33.17 20.91
N LYS A 20 64.46 -34.10 21.65
CA LYS A 20 63.09 -34.09 22.19
C LYS A 20 62.95 -33.01 23.27
N ILE A 21 61.91 -32.18 23.18
CA ILE A 21 61.33 -31.49 24.34
C ILE A 21 59.87 -31.94 24.40
N THR A 22 59.53 -32.61 25.49
CA THR A 22 58.20 -33.10 25.82
C THR A 22 57.33 -31.94 26.25
N VAL A 23 56.26 -31.64 25.50
CA VAL A 23 55.09 -30.92 26.02
C VAL A 23 53.85 -31.60 25.44
N GLN A 24 52.92 -31.92 26.33
CA GLN A 24 51.70 -32.69 26.07
C GLN A 24 50.90 -32.15 24.87
N THR A 25 50.70 -32.99 23.85
CA THR A 25 49.74 -32.74 22.77
C THR A 25 48.49 -33.57 23.02
N SER A 26 47.39 -32.91 23.34
CA SER A 26 46.05 -33.48 23.10
C SER A 26 45.35 -32.61 22.06
N PHE A 27 45.23 -33.17 20.85
CA PHE A 27 44.27 -32.89 19.79
C PHE A 27 43.93 -31.42 19.48
N MET A 28 44.67 -30.83 18.52
CA MET A 28 44.12 -29.77 17.68
C MET A 28 43.25 -30.41 16.60
N ARG A 29 41.93 -30.19 16.68
CA ARG A 29 41.03 -30.35 15.54
C ARG A 29 41.11 -29.07 14.71
N ASP A 30 41.46 -29.23 13.43
CA ASP A 30 41.40 -28.19 12.41
C ASP A 30 40.03 -27.50 12.44
N LYS A 31 40.04 -26.19 12.76
CA LYS A 31 39.01 -25.28 12.25
C LYS A 31 39.65 -24.52 11.10
N GLN A 32 39.36 -24.96 9.88
CA GLN A 32 39.38 -24.06 8.74
C GLN A 32 38.50 -22.89 9.11
N ASN A 33 39.13 -21.80 9.50
CA ASN A 33 38.47 -20.55 9.84
C ASN A 33 37.99 -19.97 8.51
N THR A 34 36.78 -20.35 8.10
CA THR A 34 36.14 -19.74 6.94
C THR A 34 35.97 -18.27 7.27
N LEU A 35 36.75 -17.42 6.58
CA LEU A 35 36.73 -15.95 6.61
C LEU A 35 35.31 -15.33 6.44
N PHE A 36 34.32 -16.16 6.14
CA PHE A 36 32.92 -15.83 5.96
C PHE A 36 32.13 -15.64 7.26
N ASP A 37 32.57 -16.18 8.41
CA ASP A 37 31.84 -16.04 9.69
C ASP A 37 32.03 -14.66 10.36
N TYR A 38 32.98 -13.86 9.90
CA TYR A 38 33.26 -12.53 10.47
C TYR A 38 32.36 -11.42 9.91
N TYR A 39 31.67 -11.67 8.79
CA TYR A 39 30.62 -10.78 8.31
C TYR A 39 29.28 -11.26 8.86
N GLN A 40 28.91 -10.79 10.05
CA GLN A 40 27.49 -10.74 10.39
C GLN A 40 26.81 -9.98 9.26
N VAL A 41 26.01 -10.68 8.45
CA VAL A 41 25.20 -10.07 7.40
C VAL A 41 24.29 -9.06 8.09
N ARG A 42 24.69 -7.79 8.13
CA ARG A 42 23.80 -6.69 8.46
C ARG A 42 22.78 -6.63 7.33
N ARG A 43 21.69 -7.40 7.46
CA ARG A 43 20.49 -7.18 6.64
C ARG A 43 20.15 -5.71 6.81
N SER A 44 20.35 -4.94 5.74
CA SER A 44 20.22 -3.49 5.87
C SER A 44 18.75 -3.16 6.15
N SER A 45 18.48 -2.33 7.14
CA SER A 45 17.13 -1.84 7.46
C SER A 45 16.43 -1.20 6.25
N ARG A 46 17.20 -0.69 5.28
CA ARG A 46 16.70 -0.20 3.98
C ARG A 46 16.09 -1.30 3.10
N LEU A 47 16.67 -2.50 3.08
CA LEU A 47 16.13 -3.64 2.33
C LEU A 47 14.89 -4.21 3.01
N GLU A 48 14.87 -4.30 4.35
CA GLU A 48 13.70 -4.72 5.11
C GLU A 48 12.54 -3.71 5.00
N ALA A 49 12.83 -2.41 5.06
CA ALA A 49 11.86 -1.33 4.81
C ALA A 49 11.34 -1.30 3.37
N LYS A 50 12.15 -1.75 2.39
CA LYS A 50 11.71 -1.90 1.00
C LYS A 50 10.80 -3.11 0.83
N SER A 51 11.22 -4.27 1.35
CA SER A 51 10.44 -5.52 1.30
C SER A 51 9.08 -5.36 1.99
N SER A 52 9.05 -4.77 3.18
CA SER A 52 7.80 -4.52 3.92
C SER A 52 6.83 -3.59 3.19
N LYS A 53 7.33 -2.55 2.50
CA LYS A 53 6.51 -1.69 1.64
C LYS A 53 5.94 -2.43 0.44
N ASP A 54 6.74 -3.30 -0.17
CA ASP A 54 6.30 -4.12 -1.31
C ASP A 54 5.23 -5.14 -0.86
N ASP A 55 5.37 -5.73 0.32
CA ASP A 55 4.40 -6.67 0.86
C ASP A 55 3.09 -5.97 1.26
N ASN A 56 3.16 -4.80 1.89
CA ASN A 56 1.98 -3.96 2.15
C ASN A 56 1.26 -3.57 0.84
N LYS A 57 2.01 -3.24 -0.21
CA LYS A 57 1.42 -2.92 -1.52
C LYS A 57 0.69 -4.13 -2.12
N LYS A 58 1.27 -5.33 -2.03
CA LYS A 58 0.62 -6.57 -2.49
C LYS A 58 -0.66 -6.86 -1.72
N ASP A 59 -0.66 -6.67 -0.40
CA ASP A 59 -1.86 -6.84 0.44
C ASP A 59 -2.99 -5.91 -0.01
N ILE A 60 -2.71 -4.61 -0.15
CA ILE A 60 -3.69 -3.62 -0.63
C ILE A 60 -4.25 -4.03 -2.00
N TYR A 61 -3.40 -4.49 -2.91
CA TYR A 61 -3.83 -4.91 -4.25
C TYR A 61 -4.75 -6.13 -4.18
N ASN A 62 -4.44 -7.12 -3.33
CA ASN A 62 -5.29 -8.27 -3.10
C ASN A 62 -6.65 -7.87 -2.51
N ARG A 63 -6.66 -6.98 -1.51
CA ARG A 63 -7.90 -6.49 -0.91
C ARG A 63 -8.79 -5.80 -1.94
N ILE A 64 -8.20 -4.99 -2.82
CA ILE A 64 -8.94 -4.29 -3.87
C ILE A 64 -9.48 -5.25 -4.94
N LEU A 65 -8.63 -6.14 -5.45
CA LEU A 65 -9.03 -7.09 -6.51
C LEU A 65 -10.09 -8.08 -6.05
N ASN A 66 -10.09 -8.46 -4.78
CA ASN A 66 -11.06 -9.39 -4.20
C ASN A 66 -12.22 -8.70 -3.49
N GLY A 67 -12.27 -7.36 -3.47
CA GLY A 67 -13.34 -6.62 -2.81
C GLY A 67 -13.38 -6.84 -1.29
N ILE A 68 -12.25 -6.87 -0.61
CA ILE A 68 -12.18 -7.07 0.85
C ILE A 68 -12.29 -5.72 1.57
N GLU A 69 -13.39 -5.50 2.29
CA GLU A 69 -13.71 -4.30 3.08
C GLU A 69 -13.87 -4.65 4.58
N GLU A 70 -12.84 -5.24 5.16
CA GLU A 70 -12.86 -5.66 6.56
C GLU A 70 -12.85 -4.51 7.56
N GLY A 71 -13.52 -4.72 8.69
CA GLY A 71 -13.52 -3.74 9.78
C GLY A 71 -14.48 -2.58 9.56
N LEU A 72 -15.48 -2.76 8.70
CA LEU A 72 -16.41 -1.73 8.27
C LEU A 72 -17.83 -2.29 8.25
N GLU A 73 -18.81 -1.43 8.51
CA GLU A 73 -20.22 -1.75 8.31
C GLU A 73 -21.04 -0.52 7.95
N ALA A 74 -22.15 -0.74 7.24
CA ALA A 74 -23.11 0.32 6.93
C ALA A 74 -24.12 0.47 8.07
N ARG A 75 -24.32 1.69 8.55
CA ARG A 75 -25.37 2.04 9.53
C ARG A 75 -26.12 3.28 9.08
N GLU A 76 -27.25 3.54 9.71
CA GLU A 76 -27.91 4.84 9.59
C GLU A 76 -27.08 5.92 10.30
N SER A 77 -26.88 7.03 9.61
CA SER A 77 -26.18 8.22 10.06
C SER A 77 -27.19 9.36 10.22
N PRO A 78 -27.32 9.95 11.43
CA PRO A 78 -28.32 10.98 11.70
C PRO A 78 -28.28 12.14 10.71
N GLY A 79 -29.38 12.34 9.98
CA GLY A 79 -29.53 13.44 9.02
C GLY A 79 -28.71 13.31 7.73
N LYS A 80 -27.95 12.23 7.55
CA LYS A 80 -27.13 11.97 6.35
C LYS A 80 -27.58 10.73 5.56
N GLY A 81 -28.49 9.92 6.12
CA GLY A 81 -28.95 8.68 5.51
C GLY A 81 -28.05 7.52 5.89
N ARG A 82 -27.50 6.76 4.93
CA ARG A 82 -26.55 5.68 5.24
C ARG A 82 -25.13 6.24 5.38
N GLY A 83 -24.35 5.68 6.30
CA GLY A 83 -22.94 5.98 6.50
C GLY A 83 -22.14 4.70 6.73
N VAL A 84 -20.81 4.79 6.61
CA VAL A 84 -19.91 3.68 6.90
C VAL A 84 -19.26 3.92 8.27
N PHE A 85 -19.28 2.91 9.13
CA PHE A 85 -18.71 2.96 10.47
C PHE A 85 -17.62 1.91 10.62
N THR A 86 -16.61 2.22 11.41
CA THR A 86 -15.54 1.28 11.74
C THR A 86 -16.02 0.23 12.75
N THR A 87 -15.68 -1.05 12.52
CA THR A 87 -15.90 -2.15 13.49
C THR A 87 -14.61 -2.60 14.17
N LYS A 88 -13.47 -2.02 13.73
CA LYS A 88 -12.14 -2.13 14.35
C LYS A 88 -11.42 -0.78 14.29
N GLU A 89 -10.31 -0.66 15.01
CA GLU A 89 -9.47 0.53 14.90
C GLU A 89 -8.66 0.54 13.60
N PHE A 90 -8.42 1.73 13.06
CA PHE A 90 -7.49 1.98 11.95
C PHE A 90 -6.43 2.98 12.40
N LYS A 91 -5.18 2.76 12.01
CA LYS A 91 -4.07 3.68 12.25
C LYS A 91 -3.90 4.63 11.08
N THR A 92 -3.33 5.79 11.39
CA THR A 92 -2.99 6.80 10.38
C THR A 92 -2.19 6.18 9.23
N GLY A 93 -2.67 6.34 8.01
CA GLY A 93 -2.05 5.79 6.79
C GLY A 93 -2.50 4.39 6.40
N ASP A 94 -3.35 3.72 7.20
CA ASP A 94 -3.92 2.41 6.85
C ASP A 94 -4.83 2.50 5.64
N PHE A 95 -4.79 1.48 4.78
CA PHE A 95 -5.76 1.32 3.70
C PHE A 95 -7.11 0.89 4.26
N VAL A 96 -8.16 1.66 3.93
CA VAL A 96 -9.51 1.46 4.45
C VAL A 96 -10.36 0.73 3.41
N LEU A 97 -10.65 1.37 2.27
CA LEU A 97 -11.51 0.79 1.24
C LEU A 97 -11.28 1.43 -0.14
N GLU A 98 -11.90 0.85 -1.17
CA GLU A 98 -11.96 1.40 -2.52
C GLU A 98 -13.32 2.07 -2.77
N TYR A 99 -13.32 3.23 -3.42
CA TYR A 99 -14.53 3.75 -4.05
C TYR A 99 -14.78 2.98 -5.35
N TYR A 100 -15.44 1.83 -5.23
CA TYR A 100 -15.66 0.92 -6.35
C TYR A 100 -16.86 1.37 -7.20
N GLY A 101 -16.67 1.37 -8.52
CA GLY A 101 -17.68 1.71 -9.50
C GLY A 101 -17.16 1.50 -10.92
N ASP A 102 -17.95 1.88 -11.90
CA ASP A 102 -17.58 1.79 -13.32
C ASP A 102 -16.71 2.97 -13.72
N LEU A 103 -15.53 2.69 -14.29
CA LEU A 103 -14.69 3.72 -14.88
C LEU A 103 -15.33 4.20 -16.20
N ILE A 104 -15.69 5.48 -16.24
CA ILE A 104 -16.33 6.10 -17.40
C ILE A 104 -15.55 7.33 -17.84
N ASP A 105 -15.62 7.62 -19.14
CA ASP A 105 -15.02 8.83 -19.70
C ASP A 105 -15.83 10.07 -19.34
N ARG A 106 -15.22 11.25 -19.53
CA ARG A 106 -15.86 12.54 -19.25
C ARG A 106 -17.20 12.73 -19.97
N LYS A 107 -17.33 12.26 -21.22
CA LYS A 107 -18.56 12.43 -22.01
C LYS A 107 -19.70 11.61 -21.40
N ALA A 108 -19.45 10.35 -21.04
CA ALA A 108 -20.41 9.52 -20.35
C ALA A 108 -20.75 10.07 -18.96
N ALA A 109 -19.76 10.57 -18.21
CA ALA A 109 -19.98 11.16 -16.89
C ALA A 109 -20.95 12.34 -16.96
N ILE A 110 -20.72 13.30 -17.87
CA ILE A 110 -21.61 14.46 -18.05
C ILE A 110 -23.03 14.02 -18.46
N LYS A 111 -23.14 13.01 -19.32
CA LYS A 111 -24.46 12.49 -19.74
C LYS A 111 -25.20 11.84 -18.57
N ARG A 112 -24.50 11.04 -17.76
CA ARG A 112 -25.08 10.34 -16.61
C ARG A 112 -25.44 11.31 -15.49
N GLU A 113 -24.58 12.26 -15.16
CA GLU A 113 -24.84 13.30 -14.16
C GLU A 113 -26.13 14.07 -14.47
N LYS A 114 -26.35 14.46 -15.74
CA LYS A 114 -27.61 15.09 -16.17
C LYS A 114 -28.84 14.20 -15.97
N SER A 115 -28.71 12.90 -16.20
CA SER A 115 -29.81 11.94 -15.99
C SER A 115 -30.10 11.78 -14.49
N TYR A 116 -29.04 11.67 -13.70
CA TYR A 116 -29.09 11.45 -12.26
C TYR A 116 -29.58 12.68 -11.49
N GLU A 117 -29.27 13.89 -11.96
CA GLU A 117 -29.86 15.15 -11.45
C GLU A 117 -31.40 15.16 -11.55
N LEU A 118 -31.98 14.56 -12.59
CA LEU A 118 -33.44 14.50 -12.77
C LEU A 118 -34.11 13.52 -11.80
N ASP A 119 -33.46 12.39 -11.55
CA ASP A 119 -33.97 11.32 -10.70
C ASP A 119 -33.54 11.46 -9.23
N ASN A 120 -32.82 12.54 -8.88
CA ASN A 120 -32.17 12.76 -7.59
C ASN A 120 -31.39 11.53 -7.09
N SER A 121 -30.75 10.84 -8.02
CA SER A 121 -29.91 9.66 -7.78
C SER A 121 -28.48 9.99 -8.22
N GLY A 122 -27.56 9.03 -8.14
CA GLY A 122 -26.18 9.20 -8.62
C GLY A 122 -25.13 9.21 -7.52
N SER A 123 -23.99 8.56 -7.82
CA SER A 123 -22.82 8.52 -6.94
C SER A 123 -21.54 8.51 -7.77
N LEU A 124 -21.15 9.67 -8.32
CA LEU A 124 -19.98 9.80 -9.19
C LEU A 124 -18.84 10.53 -8.47
N ILE A 125 -17.61 10.06 -8.68
CA ILE A 125 -16.39 10.78 -8.28
C ILE A 125 -15.46 10.95 -9.48
N GLY A 126 -15.02 12.18 -9.73
CA GLY A 126 -14.12 12.52 -10.83
C GLY A 126 -12.65 12.20 -10.54
N ILE A 127 -11.95 11.72 -11.55
CA ILE A 127 -10.48 11.56 -11.58
C ILE A 127 -9.91 12.63 -12.52
N ASN A 128 -9.71 13.84 -11.98
CA ASN A 128 -9.39 15.03 -12.78
C ASN A 128 -8.15 14.88 -13.68
N ILE A 129 -7.11 14.19 -13.20
CA ILE A 129 -5.83 14.03 -13.95
C ILE A 129 -6.04 13.26 -15.25
N PHE A 130 -7.00 12.32 -15.29
CA PHE A 130 -7.16 11.41 -16.43
C PHE A 130 -8.45 11.66 -17.22
N SER A 131 -9.25 12.68 -16.89
CA SER A 131 -10.57 12.93 -17.50
C SER A 131 -11.53 11.72 -17.47
N TYR A 132 -11.37 10.87 -16.45
CA TYR A 132 -12.30 9.77 -16.15
C TYR A 132 -13.11 10.09 -14.89
N SER A 133 -14.14 9.30 -14.65
CA SER A 133 -14.91 9.31 -13.40
C SER A 133 -15.22 7.86 -13.00
N ILE A 134 -15.36 7.64 -11.70
CA ILE A 134 -15.88 6.39 -11.16
C ILE A 134 -17.36 6.58 -10.86
N ASP A 135 -18.20 5.80 -11.53
CA ASP A 135 -19.64 5.78 -11.32
C ASP A 135 -20.03 4.60 -10.43
N ALA A 136 -20.36 4.91 -9.18
CA ALA A 136 -20.84 3.96 -8.20
C ALA A 136 -22.37 4.04 -7.99
N THR A 137 -23.11 4.57 -8.97
CA THR A 137 -24.56 4.77 -8.84
C THR A 137 -25.29 3.45 -8.62
N LEU A 138 -24.95 2.42 -9.40
CA LEU A 138 -25.44 1.06 -9.20
C LEU A 138 -24.85 0.46 -7.93
N ASP A 139 -25.71 -0.02 -7.04
CA ASP A 139 -25.27 -0.70 -5.83
C ASP A 139 -24.71 -2.07 -6.17
N LYS A 140 -23.40 -2.23 -5.99
CA LYS A 140 -22.66 -3.49 -6.20
C LYS A 140 -22.24 -4.12 -4.86
N GLY A 141 -22.87 -3.71 -3.75
CA GLY A 141 -22.57 -4.23 -2.41
C GLY A 141 -21.24 -3.74 -1.82
N ARG A 142 -20.74 -2.60 -2.31
CA ARG A 142 -19.46 -2.00 -1.88
C ARG A 142 -19.71 -0.79 -1.00
N LEU A 143 -18.96 -0.66 0.09
CA LEU A 143 -19.22 0.36 1.11
C LEU A 143 -18.75 1.75 0.69
N GLY A 144 -17.76 1.87 -0.21
CA GLY A 144 -17.16 3.16 -0.55
C GLY A 144 -18.12 4.24 -1.03
N ARG A 145 -19.21 3.87 -1.72
CA ARG A 145 -20.27 4.79 -2.18
C ARG A 145 -21.12 5.39 -1.05
N LEU A 146 -21.03 4.84 0.16
CA LEU A 146 -21.80 5.25 1.33
C LEU A 146 -20.97 6.14 2.28
N LEU A 147 -19.72 6.43 1.94
CA LEU A 147 -18.90 7.36 2.72
C LEU A 147 -19.52 8.75 2.66
N ASN A 148 -19.72 9.37 3.82
CA ASN A 148 -20.32 10.68 3.91
C ASN A 148 -19.29 11.80 3.78
N HIS A 149 -19.82 13.00 3.55
CA HIS A 149 -19.00 14.21 3.52
C HIS A 149 -18.75 14.76 4.93
N SER A 150 -17.52 15.21 5.14
CA SER A 150 -17.23 16.27 6.11
C SER A 150 -15.99 17.04 5.65
N ARG A 151 -15.97 18.35 5.88
CA ARG A 151 -14.81 19.21 5.66
C ARG A 151 -14.02 19.47 6.93
N THR A 152 -14.66 19.45 8.10
CA THR A 152 -13.99 19.71 9.39
C THR A 152 -13.56 18.44 10.12
N GLU A 153 -14.37 17.38 10.06
CA GLU A 153 -14.18 16.17 10.89
C GLU A 153 -13.68 14.95 10.12
N PHE A 154 -13.42 15.09 8.81
CA PHE A 154 -12.96 13.99 7.96
C PHE A 154 -11.81 13.19 8.57
N ASN A 155 -11.85 11.89 8.35
CA ASN A 155 -10.88 10.92 8.84
C ASN A 155 -10.31 10.06 7.71
N LEU A 156 -10.73 10.32 6.46
CA LEU A 156 -10.21 9.67 5.27
C LEU A 156 -9.57 10.67 4.31
N VAL A 157 -8.55 10.20 3.60
CA VAL A 157 -7.97 10.88 2.44
C VAL A 157 -8.00 9.96 1.22
N SER A 158 -8.47 10.48 0.09
CA SER A 158 -8.49 9.75 -1.17
C SER A 158 -7.13 9.79 -1.86
N LYS A 159 -6.73 8.68 -2.48
CA LYS A 159 -5.60 8.59 -3.41
C LYS A 159 -6.02 7.84 -4.67
N ILE A 160 -5.39 8.18 -5.79
CA ILE A 160 -5.52 7.41 -7.03
C ILE A 160 -4.36 6.43 -7.06
N ILE A 161 -4.67 5.15 -7.22
CA ILE A 161 -3.67 4.12 -7.49
C ILE A 161 -4.00 3.42 -8.81
N GLU A 162 -2.98 2.83 -9.41
CA GLU A 162 -3.14 2.09 -10.66
C GLU A 162 -2.90 0.60 -10.41
N ILE A 163 -3.88 -0.23 -10.80
CA ILE A 163 -3.79 -1.69 -10.74
C ILE A 163 -4.08 -2.22 -12.14
N ARG A 164 -3.08 -2.87 -12.75
CA ARG A 164 -3.15 -3.42 -14.12
C ARG A 164 -3.56 -2.37 -15.16
N GLY A 165 -3.01 -1.16 -15.09
CA GLY A 165 -3.34 -0.08 -16.04
C GLY A 165 -4.66 0.67 -15.74
N ILE A 166 -5.41 0.24 -14.73
CA ILE A 166 -6.73 0.81 -14.42
C ILE A 166 -6.61 1.72 -13.19
N PRO A 167 -6.93 3.03 -13.31
CA PRO A 167 -6.95 3.94 -12.17
C PRO A 167 -8.12 3.63 -11.24
N ARG A 168 -7.85 3.64 -9.93
CA ARG A 168 -8.80 3.35 -8.86
C ARG A 168 -8.70 4.39 -7.77
N ILE A 169 -9.83 4.79 -7.20
CA ILE A 169 -9.89 5.71 -6.07
C ILE A 169 -9.94 4.89 -4.79
N VAL A 170 -8.96 5.09 -3.91
CA VAL A 170 -8.83 4.39 -2.65
C VAL A 170 -8.75 5.37 -1.50
N PHE A 171 -9.25 4.94 -0.33
CA PHE A 171 -9.22 5.74 0.88
C PHE A 171 -8.23 5.18 1.89
N TYR A 172 -7.49 6.09 2.49
CA TYR A 172 -6.59 5.82 3.60
C TYR A 172 -7.03 6.62 4.81
N ALA A 173 -6.78 6.09 6.01
CA ALA A 173 -6.99 6.82 7.25
C ALA A 173 -6.07 8.06 7.31
N SER A 174 -6.64 9.25 7.49
CA SER A 174 -5.87 10.50 7.61
C SER A 174 -5.37 10.75 9.04
N LYS A 175 -5.96 10.07 10.01
CA LYS A 175 -5.66 10.08 11.44
C LYS A 175 -5.99 8.71 12.02
N ASP A 176 -5.63 8.45 13.28
CA ASP A 176 -6.08 7.25 13.98
C ASP A 176 -7.62 7.30 14.14
N ILE A 177 -8.27 6.19 13.80
CA ILE A 177 -9.73 6.06 13.80
C ILE A 177 -10.10 4.94 14.77
N PRO A 178 -10.71 5.26 15.92
CA PRO A 178 -11.24 4.26 16.84
C PRO A 178 -12.33 3.39 16.19
N LYS A 179 -12.68 2.30 16.87
CA LYS A 179 -13.89 1.53 16.57
C LYS A 179 -15.15 2.40 16.78
N ASP A 180 -16.20 2.10 16.03
CA ASP A 180 -17.54 2.71 16.11
C ASP A 180 -17.58 4.19 15.69
N VAL A 181 -16.66 4.61 14.82
CA VAL A 181 -16.57 5.97 14.29
C VAL A 181 -17.07 6.01 12.84
N GLU A 182 -17.87 7.02 12.51
CA GLU A 182 -18.32 7.27 11.14
C GLU A 182 -17.13 7.70 10.26
N LEU A 183 -16.97 7.05 9.11
CA LEU A 183 -15.99 7.41 8.12
C LEU A 183 -16.52 8.52 7.20
N CYS A 184 -15.76 9.61 7.12
CA CYS A 184 -16.07 10.77 6.29
C CYS A 184 -14.84 11.25 5.52
N TYR A 185 -15.08 11.81 4.34
CA TYR A 185 -14.05 12.48 3.53
C TYR A 185 -14.54 13.80 2.95
N ASP A 186 -13.60 14.63 2.52
CA ASP A 186 -13.93 15.84 1.80
C ASP A 186 -14.29 15.52 0.33
N TYR A 187 -15.54 15.77 -0.07
CA TYR A 187 -16.02 15.53 -1.43
C TYR A 187 -15.35 16.44 -2.46
N GLY A 188 -14.75 17.56 -2.02
CA GLY A 188 -14.03 18.48 -2.89
C GLY A 188 -14.90 19.38 -3.76
N ASP A 189 -16.23 19.22 -3.77
CA ASP A 189 -17.12 20.12 -4.52
C ASP A 189 -17.26 21.47 -3.80
N ARG A 190 -16.90 22.53 -4.51
CA ARG A 190 -16.96 23.94 -4.05
C ARG A 190 -17.72 24.83 -5.03
N SER A 191 -18.44 24.25 -5.98
CA SER A 191 -19.16 25.03 -6.98
C SER A 191 -20.25 25.86 -6.31
N LYS A 192 -20.42 27.12 -6.76
CA LYS A 192 -21.46 28.02 -6.21
C LYS A 192 -22.86 27.40 -6.32
N ARG A 193 -23.12 26.62 -7.37
CA ARG A 193 -24.38 25.91 -7.60
C ARG A 193 -24.57 24.81 -6.55
N SER A 194 -23.60 23.93 -6.38
CA SER A 194 -23.65 22.82 -5.41
C SER A 194 -23.78 23.34 -3.98
N LEU A 195 -23.01 24.36 -3.59
CA LEU A 195 -23.09 24.95 -2.25
C LEU A 195 -24.41 25.68 -1.96
N LYS A 196 -25.20 26.02 -2.99
CA LYS A 196 -26.56 26.57 -2.86
C LYS A 196 -27.60 25.46 -2.70
N LEU A 197 -27.44 24.34 -3.40
CA LEU A 197 -28.35 23.20 -3.36
C LEU A 197 -28.11 22.31 -2.12
N TYR A 198 -26.85 22.13 -1.75
CA TYR A 198 -26.39 21.27 -0.67
C TYR A 198 -25.53 22.06 0.33
N PRO A 199 -26.16 22.83 1.24
CA PRO A 199 -25.41 23.69 2.18
C PRO A 199 -24.46 22.92 3.10
N TRP A 200 -24.72 21.64 3.35
CA TRP A 200 -23.88 20.76 4.16
C TRP A 200 -22.49 20.52 3.57
N LEU A 201 -22.26 20.75 2.27
CA LEU A 201 -20.93 20.69 1.63
C LEU A 201 -19.93 21.74 2.16
N ARG A 202 -20.39 22.69 2.99
CA ARG A 202 -19.54 23.70 3.62
C ARG A 202 -18.81 23.19 4.85
N TYR A 203 -19.28 22.09 5.46
CA TYR A 203 -18.93 21.66 6.81
C TYR A 203 -18.38 20.23 6.82
#